data_AF-Q9HS87-F1
#
_entry.id   AF-Q9HS87-F1
#
_cell.length_a   1.000
_cell.length_b   1.000
_cell.length_c   1.000
_cell.angle_alpha   90.00
_cell.angle_beta   90.00
_cell.angle_gamma   90.00
#
_symmetry.space_group_name_H-M   'P 1'
#
loop_
_entity.id
_entity.type
_entity.pdbx_description
1 polymer ?
#
loop_
_entity_poly.entity_id
_entity_poly.type
_entity_poly.pdbx_seq_one_letter_code
_entity_poly.pdbx_strand_id
1 'polypeptide(L)'
;MTSATSYRPQLRAVGIAVLLTIVAIAFGSILAVSLLIGYMRLTPAATGNVGPIVEIGVSLIALQGLSFPLVAWAYLRWRGDGWSLLNVSVPSLRDIGYVLGGFFASFTGLFIISIVLTALSVETAPNSVGETAAQNPGIIPLLVVCQFLLVGPGEELLFRGIIQGSLRERFSAGPAILLASMMFAPIHILALSGGLPAAAATIAILFVPSIVFGVLYEKTGNLAVPALTHGLYNGTLFGLTYLSTTVDAPELIHLF
;
A
#
# COMPACT_ATOMS: atom_id res chain seq x y z
N MET A 1 4.13 6.91 41.75
CA MET A 1 4.67 7.93 40.81
C MET A 1 5.51 7.22 39.75
N THR A 2 4.92 6.71 38.67
CA THR A 2 5.66 5.93 37.63
C THR A 2 5.12 6.10 36.20
N SER A 3 4.34 7.14 35.89
CA SER A 3 3.70 7.26 34.57
C SER A 3 4.34 8.27 33.62
N ALA A 4 5.08 9.29 34.07
CA ALA A 4 5.48 10.40 33.17
C ALA A 4 6.73 10.14 32.31
N THR A 5 7.63 9.23 32.73
CA THR A 5 8.90 8.95 32.04
C THR A 5 8.77 7.88 30.96
N SER A 6 7.80 6.97 31.06
CA SER A 6 7.61 5.89 30.09
C SER A 6 6.99 6.34 28.77
N TYR A 7 6.30 7.49 28.68
CA TYR A 7 5.67 7.92 27.40
C TYR A 7 6.65 8.55 26.41
N ARG A 8 7.78 9.12 26.88
CA ARG A 8 8.70 9.88 26.03
C ARG A 8 9.33 9.04 24.91
N PRO A 9 9.77 7.78 25.14
CA PRO A 9 10.32 6.94 24.08
C PRO A 9 9.26 6.48 23.06
N GLN A 10 8.05 6.16 23.50
CA GLN A 10 6.93 5.72 22.67
C GLN A 10 6.46 6.86 21.75
N LEU A 11 6.28 8.06 22.31
CA LEU A 11 5.93 9.26 21.56
C LEU A 11 7.01 9.59 20.52
N ARG A 12 8.29 9.43 20.87
CA ARG A 12 9.40 9.60 19.93
C ARG A 12 9.34 8.57 18.81
N ALA A 13 9.07 7.29 19.10
CA ALA A 13 8.95 6.25 18.09
C ALA A 13 7.80 6.53 17.12
N VAL A 14 6.62 6.92 17.63
CA VAL A 14 5.48 7.34 16.81
C VAL A 14 5.83 8.57 15.97
N GLY A 15 6.46 9.59 16.57
CA GLY A 15 6.88 10.79 15.85
C GLY A 15 7.85 10.51 14.71
N ILE A 16 8.81 9.60 14.91
CA ILE A 16 9.72 9.15 13.85
C ILE A 16 8.96 8.40 12.76
N ALA A 17 8.05 7.50 13.11
CA ALA A 17 7.25 6.75 12.13
C ALA A 17 6.35 7.66 11.27
N VAL A 18 5.73 8.67 11.89
CA VAL A 18 4.97 9.71 11.17
C VAL A 18 5.90 10.51 10.25
N LEU A 19 7.06 10.95 10.75
CA LEU A 19 8.02 11.70 9.95
C LEU A 19 8.50 10.89 8.73
N LEU A 20 8.83 9.60 8.91
CA LEU A 20 9.23 8.73 7.81
C LEU A 20 8.13 8.59 6.76
N THR A 21 6.87 8.45 7.18
CA THR A 21 5.73 8.39 6.27
C THR A 21 5.63 9.68 5.46
N ILE A 22 5.69 10.85 6.12
CA ILE A 22 5.60 12.15 5.46
C ILE A 22 6.78 12.36 4.49
N VAL A 23 8.01 12.04 4.92
CA VAL A 23 9.20 12.18 4.09
C VAL A 23 9.12 11.28 2.87
N ALA A 24 8.69 10.03 3.02
CA ALA A 24 8.52 9.09 1.92
C ALA A 24 7.49 9.58 0.89
N ILE A 25 6.34 10.08 1.34
CA ILE A 25 5.32 10.61 0.43
C ILE A 25 5.78 11.91 -0.23
N ALA A 26 6.32 12.85 0.54
CA ALA A 26 6.78 14.13 0.00
C ALA A 26 7.92 13.95 -1.01
N PHE A 27 8.93 13.12 -0.68
CA PHE A 27 10.04 12.83 -1.58
C PHE A 27 9.56 12.12 -2.86
N GLY A 28 8.67 11.14 -2.73
CA GLY A 28 8.10 10.42 -3.87
C GLY A 28 7.27 11.33 -4.77
N SER A 29 6.45 12.22 -4.21
CA SER A 29 5.67 13.20 -4.98
C SER A 29 6.56 14.22 -5.70
N ILE A 30 7.62 14.73 -5.05
CA ILE A 30 8.59 15.63 -5.68
C ILE A 30 9.30 14.92 -6.83
N LEU A 31 9.69 13.66 -6.63
CA LEU A 31 10.32 12.84 -7.65
C LEU A 31 9.37 12.59 -8.82
N ALA A 32 8.11 12.26 -8.56
CA ALA A 32 7.08 12.05 -9.58
C ALA A 32 6.89 13.31 -10.44
N VAL A 33 6.72 14.47 -9.81
CA VAL A 33 6.60 15.76 -10.52
C VAL A 33 7.85 16.07 -11.35
N SER A 34 9.04 15.81 -10.80
CA SER A 34 10.31 16.02 -11.51
C SER A 34 10.44 15.13 -12.74
N LEU A 35 10.09 13.85 -12.62
CA LEU A 35 10.07 12.90 -13.73
C LEU A 35 9.04 13.29 -14.79
N LEU A 36 7.87 13.76 -14.36
CA LEU A 36 6.82 14.24 -15.26
C LEU A 36 7.26 15.47 -16.06
N ILE A 37 7.92 16.44 -15.41
CA ILE A 37 8.51 17.61 -16.08
C ILE A 37 9.57 17.15 -17.08
N GLY A 38 10.47 16.25 -16.69
CA GLY A 38 11.49 15.68 -17.58
C GLY A 38 10.87 15.02 -18.81
N TYR A 39 9.84 14.19 -18.61
CA TYR A 39 9.07 13.56 -19.69
C TYR A 39 8.50 14.61 -20.66
N MET A 40 7.78 15.63 -20.16
CA MET A 40 7.20 16.70 -20.98
C MET A 40 8.25 17.46 -21.79
N ARG A 41 9.48 17.62 -21.29
CA ARG A 41 10.58 18.26 -22.03
C ARG A 41 11.11 17.39 -23.17
N LEU A 42 11.12 16.07 -22.98
CA LEU A 42 11.60 15.11 -23.97
C LEU A 42 10.54 14.73 -25.01
N THR A 43 9.26 14.94 -24.70
CA THR A 43 8.13 14.71 -25.60
C THR A 43 7.36 16.01 -25.86
N PRO A 44 7.87 16.96 -26.68
CA PRO A 44 7.22 18.25 -26.90
C PRO A 44 5.80 18.17 -27.49
N ALA A 45 5.43 17.05 -28.10
CA ALA A 45 4.05 16.80 -28.56
C ALA A 45 3.05 16.57 -27.41
N ALA A 46 3.52 16.34 -26.17
CA ALA A 46 2.71 16.13 -24.97
C ALA A 46 2.46 17.42 -24.17
N THR A 47 2.65 18.60 -24.77
CA THR A 47 2.54 19.89 -24.06
C THR A 47 1.16 20.09 -23.43
N GLY A 48 1.13 20.10 -22.09
CA GLY A 48 -0.02 20.53 -21.29
C GLY A 48 -0.98 19.43 -20.83
N ASN A 49 -0.81 18.17 -21.27
CA ASN A 49 -1.63 17.05 -20.78
C ASN A 49 -0.83 15.75 -20.86
N VAL A 50 -0.33 15.29 -19.71
CA VAL A 50 0.27 13.96 -19.63
C VAL A 50 -0.85 12.96 -19.35
N GLY A 51 -1.06 12.01 -20.25
CA GLY A 51 -2.17 11.06 -20.11
C GLY A 51 -2.07 10.25 -18.80
N PRO A 52 -3.22 9.83 -18.22
CA PRO A 52 -3.28 9.23 -16.88
C PRO A 52 -2.47 7.93 -16.76
N ILE A 53 -2.28 7.19 -17.86
CA ILE A 53 -1.43 6.00 -17.90
C ILE A 53 0.04 6.34 -17.58
N VAL A 54 0.55 7.44 -18.13
CA VAL A 54 1.91 7.91 -17.87
C VAL A 54 2.03 8.40 -16.43
N GLU A 55 1.02 9.11 -15.91
CA GLU A 55 0.98 9.55 -14.51
C GLU A 55 1.00 8.36 -13.53
N ILE A 56 0.26 7.29 -13.82
CA ILE A 56 0.31 6.03 -13.04
C ILE A 56 1.70 5.43 -13.10
N GLY A 57 2.29 5.28 -14.29
CA GLY A 57 3.63 4.71 -14.44
C GLY A 57 4.69 5.51 -13.67
N VAL A 58 4.66 6.83 -13.80
CA VAL A 58 5.59 7.75 -13.10
C VAL A 58 5.39 7.67 -11.59
N SER A 59 4.15 7.69 -11.10
CA SER A 59 3.87 7.64 -9.65
C SER A 59 4.30 6.30 -9.04
N LEU A 60 4.01 5.17 -9.70
CA LEU A 60 4.44 3.83 -9.24
C LEU A 60 5.96 3.72 -9.12
N ILE A 61 6.69 4.22 -10.11
CA ILE A 61 8.16 4.21 -10.09
C ILE A 61 8.68 5.15 -9.01
N ALA A 62 8.16 6.38 -8.95
CA ALA A 62 8.66 7.40 -8.03
C ALA A 62 8.40 7.06 -6.56
N LEU A 63 7.19 6.60 -6.21
CA LEU A 63 6.83 6.30 -4.82
C LEU A 63 7.31 4.90 -4.43
N GLN A 64 6.70 3.86 -5.00
CA GLN A 64 6.93 2.48 -4.57
C GLN A 64 8.27 1.93 -5.07
N GLY A 65 8.69 2.31 -6.29
CA GLY A 65 9.95 1.86 -6.87
C GLY A 65 11.20 2.54 -6.31
N LEU A 66 11.10 3.83 -5.94
CA LEU A 66 12.26 4.64 -5.56
C LEU A 66 12.15 5.24 -4.17
N SER A 67 11.12 6.04 -3.90
CA SER A 67 11.03 6.78 -2.63
C SER A 67 10.99 5.85 -1.41
N PHE A 68 10.11 4.85 -1.41
CA PHE A 68 9.94 3.97 -0.25
C PHE A 68 11.22 3.16 0.04
N PRO A 69 11.86 2.51 -0.95
CA PRO A 69 13.15 1.86 -0.75
C PRO A 69 14.28 2.81 -0.32
N LEU A 70 14.36 4.01 -0.90
CA LEU A 70 15.42 4.98 -0.57
C LEU A 70 15.26 5.54 0.84
N VAL A 71 14.04 5.85 1.28
CA VAL A 71 13.78 6.30 2.65
C VAL A 71 14.04 5.17 3.64
N ALA A 72 13.63 3.93 3.32
CA ALA A 72 13.94 2.77 4.15
C ALA A 72 15.45 2.58 4.30
N TRP A 73 16.20 2.63 3.19
CA TRP A 73 17.66 2.54 3.20
C TRP A 73 18.30 3.68 4.01
N ALA A 74 17.90 4.93 3.78
CA ALA A 74 18.43 6.08 4.48
C ALA A 74 18.19 5.99 5.99
N TYR A 75 17.01 5.51 6.41
CA TYR A 75 16.68 5.28 7.80
C TYR A 75 17.57 4.20 8.44
N LEU A 76 17.71 3.04 7.80
CA LEU A 76 18.59 1.98 8.29
C LEU A 76 20.03 2.47 8.41
N ARG A 77 20.52 3.21 7.41
CA ARG A 77 21.87 3.76 7.41
C ARG A 77 22.10 4.78 8.52
N TRP A 78 21.08 5.59 8.81
CA TRP A 78 21.08 6.56 9.91
C TRP A 78 21.11 5.88 11.28
N ARG A 79 20.39 4.75 11.44
CA ARG A 79 20.41 3.95 12.68
C ARG A 79 21.68 3.12 12.84
N GLY A 80 22.42 2.88 11.75
CA GLY A 80 23.54 1.96 11.74
C GLY A 80 23.10 0.49 11.70
N ASP A 81 21.84 0.23 11.36
CA ASP A 81 21.28 -1.11 11.23
C ASP A 81 21.55 -1.68 9.83
N GLY A 82 21.68 -3.01 9.76
CA GLY A 82 21.81 -3.74 8.51
C GLY A 82 20.46 -4.13 7.90
N TRP A 83 20.47 -4.47 6.61
CA TRP A 83 19.30 -5.02 5.89
C TRP A 83 18.76 -6.33 6.48
N SER A 84 19.56 -7.04 7.29
CA SER A 84 19.12 -8.22 8.02
C SER A 84 17.96 -7.93 8.98
N LEU A 85 17.77 -6.68 9.44
CA LEU A 85 16.63 -6.28 10.27
C LEU A 85 15.28 -6.54 9.59
N LEU A 86 15.25 -6.45 8.25
CA LEU A 86 14.03 -6.60 7.46
C LEU A 86 13.66 -8.07 7.23
N ASN A 87 14.59 -8.99 7.50
CA ASN A 87 14.43 -10.44 7.29
C ASN A 87 13.72 -10.78 5.97
N VAL A 88 14.45 -10.70 4.85
CA VAL A 88 13.93 -11.13 3.55
C VAL A 88 14.53 -12.49 3.22
N SER A 89 13.68 -13.50 3.06
CA SER A 89 14.10 -14.85 2.64
C SER A 89 13.11 -15.46 1.65
N VAL A 90 13.58 -16.43 0.86
CA VAL A 90 12.71 -17.17 -0.05
C VAL A 90 11.61 -17.87 0.77
N PRO A 91 10.32 -17.66 0.48
CA PRO A 91 9.23 -18.25 1.24
C PRO A 91 9.30 -19.77 1.27
N SER A 92 9.18 -20.35 2.46
CA SER A 92 8.98 -21.79 2.66
C SER A 92 7.56 -22.21 2.28
N LEU A 93 7.28 -23.53 2.19
CA LEU A 93 5.90 -24.01 1.99
C LEU A 93 4.93 -23.54 3.08
N ARG A 94 5.42 -23.40 4.32
CA ARG A 94 4.64 -22.84 5.41
C ARG A 94 4.30 -21.38 5.16
N ASP A 95 5.26 -20.61 4.65
CA ASP A 95 5.07 -19.21 4.29
C ASP A 95 4.07 -19.05 3.14
N ILE A 96 4.07 -19.96 2.16
CA ILE A 96 3.03 -19.99 1.12
C ILE A 96 1.64 -20.21 1.74
N GLY A 97 1.52 -21.08 2.75
CA GLY A 97 0.29 -21.22 3.51
C GLY A 97 -0.16 -19.91 4.18
N TYR A 98 0.78 -19.14 4.73
CA TYR A 98 0.50 -17.80 5.26
C TYR A 98 0.11 -16.79 4.17
N VAL A 99 0.76 -16.83 3.00
CA VAL A 99 0.39 -15.97 1.85
C VAL A 99 -1.05 -16.22 1.43
N LEU A 100 -1.42 -17.48 1.22
CA LEU A 100 -2.78 -17.84 0.82
C LEU A 100 -3.80 -17.54 1.92
N GLY A 101 -3.50 -17.90 3.17
CA GLY A 101 -4.37 -17.59 4.31
C GLY A 101 -4.57 -16.09 4.51
N GLY A 102 -3.51 -15.30 4.37
CA GLY A 102 -3.56 -13.85 4.40
C GLY A 102 -4.37 -13.26 3.25
N PHE A 103 -4.21 -13.76 2.04
CA PHE A 103 -5.00 -13.37 0.87
C PHE A 103 -6.50 -13.57 1.12
N PHE A 104 -6.91 -14.76 1.55
CA PHE A 104 -8.32 -15.02 1.85
C PHE A 104 -8.83 -14.21 3.05
N ALA A 105 -8.00 -13.99 4.07
CA ALA A 105 -8.36 -13.15 5.21
C ALA A 105 -8.59 -11.69 4.79
N SER A 106 -7.75 -11.14 3.91
CA SER A 106 -7.91 -9.80 3.35
C SER A 106 -9.20 -9.67 2.54
N PHE A 107 -9.52 -10.62 1.66
CA PHE A 107 -10.78 -10.60 0.91
C PHE A 107 -12.02 -10.83 1.78
N THR A 108 -11.92 -11.69 2.80
CA THR A 108 -13.00 -11.87 3.79
C THR A 108 -13.25 -10.58 4.55
N GLY A 109 -12.16 -9.92 4.99
CA GLY A 109 -12.23 -8.63 5.65
C GLY A 109 -12.85 -7.55 4.76
N LEU A 110 -12.42 -7.46 3.50
CA LEU A 110 -12.99 -6.60 2.47
C LEU A 110 -14.50 -6.83 2.32
N PHE A 111 -14.94 -8.08 2.16
CA PHE A 111 -16.34 -8.42 2.00
C PHE A 111 -17.18 -8.00 3.22
N ILE A 112 -16.68 -8.27 4.44
CA ILE A 112 -17.37 -7.89 5.68
C ILE A 112 -17.51 -6.36 5.79
N ILE A 113 -16.43 -5.60 5.57
CA ILE A 113 -16.50 -4.14 5.68
C ILE A 113 -17.40 -3.55 4.59
N SER A 114 -17.38 -4.09 3.37
CA SER A 114 -18.28 -3.68 2.30
C SER A 114 -19.75 -3.88 2.66
N ILE A 115 -20.13 -5.04 3.23
CA ILE A 115 -21.50 -5.27 3.71
C ILE A 115 -21.91 -4.23 4.75
N VAL A 116 -21.02 -3.92 5.70
CA VAL A 116 -21.30 -2.92 6.74
C VAL A 116 -21.52 -1.54 6.13
N LEU A 117 -20.66 -1.11 5.20
CA LEU A 117 -20.79 0.19 4.54
C LEU A 117 -22.08 0.28 3.70
N THR A 118 -22.42 -0.78 2.96
CA THR A 118 -23.68 -0.87 2.21
C THR A 118 -24.89 -0.82 3.14
N ALA A 119 -24.88 -1.54 4.27
CA ALA A 119 -25.97 -1.52 5.25
C ALA A 119 -26.16 -0.14 5.90
N LEU A 120 -25.10 0.67 5.96
CA LEU A 120 -25.13 2.03 6.48
C LEU A 120 -25.35 3.09 5.37
N SER A 121 -25.55 2.67 4.11
CA SER A 121 -25.64 3.56 2.94
C SER A 121 -24.47 4.54 2.84
N VAL A 122 -23.26 4.09 3.20
CA VAL A 122 -22.04 4.89 3.14
C VAL A 122 -21.40 4.68 1.76
N GLU A 123 -21.33 5.76 0.98
CA GLU A 123 -20.63 5.75 -0.31
C GLU A 123 -19.12 5.69 -0.13
N THR A 124 -18.43 5.02 -1.06
CA THR A 124 -16.98 4.92 -1.10
C THR A 124 -16.41 5.80 -2.21
N ALA A 125 -15.26 6.43 -1.95
CA ALA A 125 -14.53 7.17 -2.97
C ALA A 125 -13.87 6.20 -3.96
N PRO A 126 -14.09 6.35 -5.28
CA PRO A 126 -13.35 5.59 -6.27
C PRO A 126 -11.86 5.90 -6.26
N ASN A 127 -11.08 4.94 -6.75
CA ASN A 127 -9.63 5.03 -6.87
C ASN A 127 -9.24 5.35 -8.32
N SER A 128 -8.49 6.42 -8.53
CA SER A 128 -8.14 6.93 -9.87
C SER A 128 -7.33 5.94 -10.71
N VAL A 129 -6.48 5.12 -10.08
CA VAL A 129 -5.72 4.05 -10.76
C VAL A 129 -6.68 2.96 -11.23
N GLY A 130 -7.63 2.57 -10.38
CA GLY A 130 -8.67 1.59 -10.71
C GLY A 130 -9.58 2.05 -11.84
N GLU A 131 -10.03 3.31 -11.80
CA GLU A 131 -10.87 3.93 -12.86
C GLU A 131 -10.11 3.99 -14.19
N THR A 132 -8.86 4.45 -14.18
CA THR A 132 -8.03 4.52 -15.38
C THR A 132 -7.81 3.13 -15.97
N ALA A 133 -7.55 2.12 -15.12
CA ALA A 133 -7.39 0.73 -15.54
C ALA A 133 -8.66 0.16 -16.17
N ALA A 134 -9.83 0.43 -15.58
CA ALA A 134 -11.12 -0.01 -16.13
C ALA A 134 -11.42 0.61 -17.50
N GLN A 135 -11.02 1.87 -17.71
CA GLN A 135 -11.15 2.56 -19.00
C GLN A 135 -10.10 2.12 -20.03
N ASN A 136 -9.00 1.49 -19.58
CA ASN A 136 -7.87 1.10 -20.41
C ASN A 136 -7.43 -0.34 -20.10
N PRO A 137 -8.27 -1.36 -20.31
CA PRO A 137 -8.00 -2.72 -19.82
C PRO A 137 -6.69 -3.32 -20.35
N GLY A 138 -6.17 -2.85 -21.48
CA GLY A 138 -4.88 -3.27 -22.04
C GLY A 138 -3.66 -3.02 -21.13
N ILE A 139 -3.74 -2.10 -20.16
CA ILE A 139 -2.64 -1.86 -19.22
C ILE A 139 -2.65 -2.80 -18.01
N ILE A 140 -3.78 -3.48 -17.76
CA ILE A 140 -3.99 -4.24 -16.53
C ILE A 140 -2.95 -5.37 -16.33
N PRO A 141 -2.59 -6.18 -17.33
CA PRO A 141 -1.57 -7.21 -17.15
C PRO A 141 -0.23 -6.65 -16.64
N LEU A 142 0.16 -5.48 -17.12
CA LEU A 142 1.36 -4.79 -16.63
C LEU A 142 1.17 -4.30 -15.19
N LEU A 143 0.02 -3.71 -14.86
CA LEU A 143 -0.28 -3.26 -13.49
C LEU A 143 -0.24 -4.42 -12.49
N VAL A 144 -0.74 -5.60 -12.85
CA VAL A 144 -0.65 -6.83 -12.04
C VAL A 144 0.80 -7.18 -11.76
N VAL A 145 1.67 -7.21 -12.78
CA VAL A 145 3.11 -7.45 -12.60
C VAL A 145 3.73 -6.39 -11.68
N CYS A 146 3.38 -5.12 -11.85
CA CYS A 146 3.83 -4.04 -10.98
C CYS A 146 3.38 -4.21 -9.53
N GLN A 147 2.25 -4.87 -9.25
CA GLN A 147 1.82 -5.14 -7.88
C GLN A 147 2.79 -6.06 -7.13
N PHE A 148 3.36 -7.05 -7.82
CA PHE A 148 4.32 -7.98 -7.24
C PHE A 148 5.75 -7.44 -7.19
N LEU A 149 6.13 -6.57 -8.14
CA LEU A 149 7.51 -6.11 -8.26
C LEU A 149 7.77 -4.76 -7.58
N LEU A 150 6.78 -3.88 -7.56
CA LEU A 150 6.93 -2.51 -7.05
C LEU A 150 6.05 -2.28 -5.83
N VAL A 151 4.72 -2.43 -5.97
CA VAL A 151 3.78 -2.01 -4.93
C VAL A 151 3.92 -2.84 -3.66
N GLY A 152 3.72 -4.16 -3.75
CA GLY A 152 3.84 -5.06 -2.60
C GLY A 152 5.21 -4.93 -1.93
N PRO A 153 6.34 -5.08 -2.63
CA PRO A 153 7.66 -4.97 -2.02
C PRO A 153 7.96 -3.56 -1.46
N GLY A 154 7.70 -2.51 -2.23
CA GLY A 154 8.04 -1.13 -1.85
C GLY A 154 7.25 -0.64 -0.66
N GLU A 155 5.94 -0.90 -0.64
CA GLU A 155 5.07 -0.51 0.47
C GLU A 155 5.33 -1.34 1.72
N GLU A 156 5.42 -2.66 1.62
CA GLU A 156 5.65 -3.49 2.79
C GLU A 156 7.04 -3.24 3.40
N LEU A 157 8.05 -2.94 2.59
CA LEU A 157 9.37 -2.51 3.06
C LEU A 157 9.29 -1.30 3.98
N LEU A 158 8.60 -0.23 3.57
CA LEU A 158 8.47 0.97 4.38
C LEU A 158 7.56 0.73 5.58
N PHE A 159 6.37 0.19 5.37
CA PHE A 159 5.34 0.15 6.40
C PHE A 159 5.52 -0.99 7.41
N ARG A 160 5.98 -2.19 6.98
CA ARG A 160 6.19 -3.32 7.90
C ARG A 160 7.62 -3.44 8.33
N GLY A 161 8.52 -3.40 7.35
CA GLY A 161 9.95 -3.48 7.60
C GLY A 161 10.43 -2.36 8.51
N ILE A 162 10.18 -1.11 8.11
CA ILE A 162 10.70 0.06 8.83
C ILE A 162 9.74 0.57 9.89
N ILE A 163 8.52 0.97 9.53
CA ILE A 163 7.60 1.64 10.45
C ILE A 163 7.11 0.69 11.54
N GLN A 164 6.48 -0.44 11.18
CA GLN A 164 6.02 -1.43 12.16
C GLN A 164 7.21 -2.01 12.95
N GLY A 165 8.30 -2.39 12.27
CA GLY A 165 9.51 -2.91 12.91
C GLY A 165 10.06 -1.97 14.00
N SER A 166 10.19 -0.68 13.67
CA SER A 166 10.65 0.34 14.64
C SER A 166 9.66 0.55 15.78
N LEU A 167 8.35 0.51 15.51
CA LEU A 167 7.32 0.58 16.54
C LEU A 167 7.37 -0.65 17.45
N ARG A 168 7.68 -1.85 16.94
CA ARG A 168 7.78 -3.08 17.75
C ARG A 168 8.89 -3.06 18.79
N GLU A 169 9.90 -2.23 18.65
CA GLU A 169 10.93 -2.03 19.68
C GLU A 169 10.38 -1.37 20.96
N ARG A 170 9.24 -0.66 20.85
CA ARG A 170 8.65 0.14 21.95
C ARG A 170 7.20 -0.24 22.27
N PHE A 171 6.54 -0.98 21.41
CA PHE A 171 5.15 -1.42 21.54
C PHE A 171 5.05 -2.93 21.33
N SER A 172 4.02 -3.56 21.88
CA SER A 172 3.66 -4.94 21.53
C SER A 172 3.12 -5.05 20.10
N ALA A 173 2.89 -6.27 19.61
CA ALA A 173 2.48 -6.55 18.23
C ALA A 173 1.25 -5.77 17.80
N GLY A 174 0.16 -5.87 18.56
CA GLY A 174 -1.12 -5.24 18.23
C GLY A 174 -0.99 -3.74 17.97
N PRO A 175 -0.55 -2.93 18.96
CA PRO A 175 -0.42 -1.48 18.78
C PRO A 175 0.53 -1.09 17.65
N ALA A 176 1.66 -1.78 17.46
CA ALA A 176 2.57 -1.47 16.35
C ALA A 176 1.94 -1.73 14.98
N ILE A 177 1.20 -2.83 14.83
CA ILE A 177 0.45 -3.16 13.59
C ILE A 177 -0.63 -2.11 13.35
N LEU A 178 -1.41 -1.74 14.37
CA LEU A 178 -2.47 -0.76 14.24
C LEU A 178 -1.91 0.62 13.88
N LEU A 179 -0.85 1.08 14.54
CA LEU A 179 -0.22 2.36 14.26
C LEU A 179 0.40 2.40 12.86
N ALA A 180 1.09 1.34 12.42
CA ALA A 180 1.60 1.25 11.07
C ALA A 180 0.46 1.26 10.03
N SER A 181 -0.65 0.57 10.31
CA SER A 181 -1.83 0.55 9.45
C SER A 181 -2.51 1.92 9.37
N MET A 182 -2.52 2.68 10.48
CA MET A 182 -3.04 4.05 10.55
C MET A 182 -2.16 5.05 9.78
N MET A 183 -0.91 4.71 9.49
CA MET A 183 -0.04 5.51 8.63
C MET A 183 -0.17 5.06 7.16
N PHE A 184 -0.37 3.77 6.92
CA PHE A 184 -0.52 3.18 5.59
C PHE A 184 -1.84 3.53 4.89
N ALA A 185 -2.99 3.36 5.55
CA ALA A 185 -4.26 3.51 4.84
C ALA A 185 -4.52 4.98 4.40
N PRO A 186 -4.28 6.01 5.24
CA PRO A 186 -4.62 7.38 4.87
C PRO A 186 -3.78 7.99 3.74
N ILE A 187 -2.56 7.51 3.47
CA ILE A 187 -1.75 8.03 2.35
C ILE A 187 -2.43 7.81 1.00
N HIS A 188 -3.36 6.86 0.90
CA HIS A 188 -4.10 6.56 -0.30
C HIS A 188 -5.09 7.67 -0.68
N ILE A 189 -5.39 8.62 0.21
CA ILE A 189 -6.27 9.76 -0.08
C ILE A 189 -5.84 10.53 -1.34
N LEU A 190 -4.54 10.52 -1.67
CA LEU A 190 -3.97 11.16 -2.87
C LEU A 190 -4.45 10.52 -4.19
N ALA A 191 -4.92 9.28 -4.14
CA ALA A 191 -5.43 8.53 -5.29
C ALA A 191 -6.96 8.36 -5.26
N LEU A 192 -7.66 8.99 -4.31
CA LEU A 192 -9.10 8.89 -4.16
C LEU A 192 -9.79 10.14 -4.70
N SER A 193 -10.86 9.94 -5.47
CA SER A 193 -11.72 11.01 -5.98
C SER A 193 -13.05 11.02 -5.21
N GLY A 194 -13.57 12.22 -4.90
CA GLY A 194 -14.82 12.38 -4.16
C GLY A 194 -14.68 13.19 -2.87
N GLY A 195 -15.75 13.22 -2.06
CA GLY A 195 -15.79 13.95 -0.80
C GLY A 195 -15.02 13.28 0.33
N LEU A 196 -14.63 14.06 1.34
CA LEU A 196 -13.93 13.56 2.55
C LEU A 196 -14.64 12.36 3.23
N PRO A 197 -15.99 12.33 3.37
CA PRO A 197 -16.66 11.17 3.95
C PRO A 197 -16.45 9.88 3.14
N ALA A 198 -16.55 9.96 1.82
CA ALA A 198 -16.37 8.82 0.93
C ALA A 198 -14.91 8.35 0.92
N ALA A 199 -13.96 9.28 0.97
CA ALA A 199 -12.54 8.96 1.11
C ALA A 199 -12.24 8.26 2.44
N ALA A 200 -12.85 8.70 3.54
CA ALA A 200 -12.71 8.06 4.85
C ALA A 200 -13.26 6.61 4.84
N ALA A 201 -14.38 6.37 4.15
CA ALA A 201 -14.93 5.03 3.97
C ALA A 201 -13.96 4.11 3.20
N THR A 202 -13.41 4.56 2.07
CA THR A 202 -12.41 3.79 1.32
C THR A 202 -11.13 3.56 2.13
N ILE A 203 -10.66 4.55 2.89
CA ILE A 203 -9.51 4.39 3.80
C ILE A 203 -9.80 3.34 4.88
N ALA A 204 -11.01 3.29 5.43
CA ALA A 204 -11.40 2.26 6.39
C ALA A 204 -11.36 0.85 5.76
N ILE A 205 -11.74 0.71 4.49
CA ILE A 205 -11.59 -0.53 3.73
C ILE A 205 -10.11 -0.91 3.61
N LEU A 206 -9.24 0.03 3.20
CA LEU A 206 -7.79 -0.20 3.02
C LEU A 206 -7.06 -0.51 4.34
N PHE A 207 -7.60 -0.06 5.46
CA PHE A 207 -7.06 -0.36 6.79
C PHE A 207 -7.13 -1.86 7.13
N VAL A 208 -8.15 -2.57 6.64
CA VAL A 208 -8.37 -4.00 6.91
C VAL A 208 -7.24 -4.90 6.36
N PRO A 209 -6.92 -4.90 5.05
CA PRO A 209 -5.81 -5.70 4.54
C PRO A 209 -4.45 -5.25 5.10
N SER A 210 -4.28 -3.97 5.43
CA SER A 210 -3.06 -3.45 6.07
C SER A 210 -2.77 -4.13 7.42
N ILE A 211 -3.80 -4.38 8.23
CA ILE A 211 -3.66 -5.15 9.47
C ILE A 211 -3.23 -6.58 9.16
N VAL A 212 -3.84 -7.23 8.16
CA VAL A 212 -3.49 -8.60 7.76
C VAL A 212 -2.01 -8.67 7.39
N PHE A 213 -1.52 -7.76 6.56
CA PHE A 213 -0.11 -7.72 6.17
C PHE A 213 0.82 -7.54 7.37
N GLY A 214 0.46 -6.66 8.31
CA GLY A 214 1.22 -6.48 9.54
C GLY A 214 1.25 -7.73 10.44
N VAL A 215 0.14 -8.47 10.53
CA VAL A 215 0.06 -9.76 11.23
C VAL A 215 0.93 -10.81 10.55
N LEU A 216 0.90 -10.90 9.22
CA LEU A 216 1.72 -11.85 8.47
C LEU A 216 3.20 -11.60 8.71
N TYR A 217 3.64 -10.34 8.68
CA TYR A 217 5.02 -9.98 8.98
C TYR A 217 5.42 -10.40 10.39
N GLU A 218 4.59 -10.10 11.39
CA GLU A 218 4.85 -10.49 12.80
C GLU A 218 4.89 -12.02 12.98
N LYS A 219 4.04 -12.77 12.28
CA LYS A 219 3.94 -14.24 12.43
C LYS A 219 5.05 -14.99 11.71
N THR A 220 5.50 -14.48 10.58
CA THR A 220 6.49 -15.16 9.74
C THR A 220 7.90 -14.64 9.95
N GLY A 221 8.04 -13.39 10.39
CA GLY A 221 9.33 -12.72 10.43
C GLY A 221 9.99 -12.63 9.05
N ASN A 222 9.22 -12.73 7.96
CA ASN A 222 9.72 -12.68 6.59
C ASN A 222 8.93 -11.65 5.79
N LEU A 223 9.60 -10.57 5.36
CA LEU A 223 8.97 -9.47 4.63
C LEU A 223 8.45 -9.88 3.24
N ALA A 224 8.98 -10.95 2.65
CA ALA A 224 8.48 -11.47 1.38
C ALA A 224 7.03 -11.97 1.49
N VAL A 225 6.61 -12.48 2.65
CA VAL A 225 5.25 -13.02 2.87
C VAL A 225 4.17 -11.94 2.74
N PRO A 226 4.19 -10.83 3.53
CA PRO A 226 3.23 -9.77 3.33
C PRO A 226 3.35 -9.12 1.94
N ALA A 227 4.55 -8.97 1.38
CA ALA A 227 4.74 -8.39 0.05
C ALA A 227 4.06 -9.22 -1.07
N LEU A 228 4.22 -10.55 -1.04
CA LEU A 228 3.54 -11.45 -1.97
C LEU A 228 2.03 -11.47 -1.76
N THR A 229 1.58 -11.44 -0.51
CA THR A 229 0.15 -11.40 -0.18
C THR A 229 -0.49 -10.11 -0.68
N HIS A 230 0.18 -8.97 -0.48
CA HIS A 230 -0.25 -7.67 -0.94
C HIS A 230 -0.29 -7.62 -2.47
N GLY A 231 0.79 -8.06 -3.14
CA GLY A 231 0.84 -8.17 -4.60
C GLY A 231 -0.28 -9.04 -5.17
N LEU A 232 -0.54 -10.19 -4.53
CA LEU A 232 -1.62 -11.10 -4.93
C LEU A 232 -3.01 -10.50 -4.70
N TYR A 233 -3.22 -9.81 -3.57
CA TYR A 233 -4.46 -9.13 -3.26
C TYR A 233 -4.78 -8.05 -4.30
N ASN A 234 -3.85 -7.11 -4.54
CA ASN A 234 -4.04 -6.03 -5.51
C ASN A 234 -4.12 -6.57 -6.94
N GLY A 235 -3.25 -7.53 -7.30
CA GLY A 235 -3.25 -8.16 -8.61
C GLY A 235 -4.58 -8.86 -8.92
N THR A 236 -5.23 -9.45 -7.91
CA THR A 236 -6.56 -10.05 -8.06
C THR A 236 -7.62 -8.98 -8.27
N LEU A 237 -7.60 -7.87 -7.53
CA LEU A 237 -8.54 -6.75 -7.77
C LEU A 237 -8.42 -6.21 -9.21
N PHE A 238 -7.19 -6.01 -9.70
CA PHE A 238 -6.96 -5.64 -11.09
C PHE A 238 -7.44 -6.71 -12.08
N GLY A 239 -7.18 -8.00 -11.81
CA GLY A 239 -7.65 -9.10 -12.64
C GLY A 239 -9.18 -9.17 -12.72
N LEU A 240 -9.88 -8.94 -11.61
CA LEU A 240 -11.34 -8.83 -11.57
C LEU A 240 -11.84 -7.64 -12.40
N THR A 241 -11.18 -6.48 -12.31
CA THR A 241 -11.48 -5.32 -13.16
C THR A 241 -11.26 -5.63 -14.65
N TYR A 242 -10.23 -6.41 -15.01
CA TYR A 242 -10.01 -6.81 -16.39
C TYR A 242 -11.13 -7.71 -16.89
N LEU A 243 -11.55 -8.70 -16.10
CA LEU A 243 -12.65 -9.59 -16.46
C LEU A 243 -13.96 -8.84 -16.61
N SER A 244 -14.30 -7.91 -15.70
CA SER A 244 -15.54 -7.15 -15.77
C SER A 244 -15.63 -6.17 -16.93
N THR A 245 -14.49 -5.78 -17.53
CA THR A 245 -14.42 -4.81 -18.63
C THR A 245 -14.20 -5.44 -20.00
N THR A 246 -13.72 -6.69 -20.06
CA THR A 246 -13.39 -7.38 -21.33
C THR A 246 -14.27 -8.58 -21.64
N VAL A 247 -14.90 -9.16 -20.62
CA VAL A 247 -15.87 -10.23 -20.81
C VAL A 247 -17.25 -9.60 -20.76
N ASP A 248 -17.97 -9.60 -21.90
CA ASP A 248 -19.41 -9.37 -21.93
C ASP A 248 -20.09 -10.54 -21.17
N ALA A 249 -20.10 -10.46 -19.84
CA ALA A 249 -20.75 -11.41 -18.95
C ALA A 249 -21.82 -10.69 -18.13
N PRO A 250 -23.05 -10.52 -18.67
CA PRO A 250 -24.18 -9.96 -17.94
C PRO A 250 -24.43 -10.66 -16.58
N GLU A 251 -24.05 -11.93 -16.47
CA GLU A 251 -24.27 -12.77 -15.29
C GLU A 251 -23.28 -12.50 -14.14
N LEU A 252 -22.10 -11.93 -14.40
CA LEU A 252 -21.13 -11.59 -13.34
C LEU A 252 -21.44 -10.24 -12.65
N ILE A 253 -22.25 -9.39 -13.28
CA ILE A 253 -22.62 -8.06 -12.77
C ILE A 253 -23.58 -8.17 -11.56
N HIS A 254 -24.27 -9.30 -11.40
CA HIS A 254 -25.24 -9.50 -10.32
C HIS A 254 -24.68 -10.15 -9.04
N LEU A 255 -23.36 -10.39 -8.97
CA LEU A 255 -22.71 -11.08 -7.85
C LEU A 255 -21.86 -10.16 -6.94
N PHE A 256 -21.88 -8.85 -7.18
CA PHE A 256 -21.19 -7.85 -6.35
C PHE A 256 -22.12 -6.70 -5.97
#